data_AF-A0A3B8NBU9-F1
#
_entry.id   AF-A0A3B8NBU9-F1
#
_cell.length_a   1.000
_cell.length_b   1.000
_cell.length_c   1.000
_cell.angle_alpha   90.00
_cell.angle_beta   90.00
_cell.angle_gamma   90.00
#
_symmetry.space_group_name_H-M   'P 1'
#
loop_
_entity.id
_entity.type
_entity.pdbx_description
1 polymer ?
#
loop_
_entity_poly.entity_id
_entity_poly.type
_entity_poly.pdbx_seq_one_letter_code
_entity_poly.pdbx_strand_id
1 'polypeptide(L)'
;MLRTIRTESAPAAVGPYSQAIEANGFVYVSGQLPLDPSTGELVADFEGAVKQAIENVISVVTASGSSIEKIVKINAFLTDMSRFGTFNEIYSTYFTDHKPARAVVEVRRLPKDAPLEIEAVAVIQD
;
A
#
# COMPACT_ATOMS: atom_id res chain seq x y z
N MET A 1 15.34 8.24 15.03
CA MET A 1 15.12 9.53 14.33
C MET A 1 13.75 9.47 13.67
N LEU A 2 13.01 10.58 13.66
CA LEU A 2 11.69 10.68 13.03
C LEU A 2 11.85 11.38 11.68
N ARG A 3 11.36 10.77 10.59
CA ARG A 3 11.45 11.36 9.24
C ARG A 3 10.14 11.17 8.48
N THR A 4 9.62 12.26 7.92
CA THR A 4 8.47 12.20 7.01
C THR A 4 8.93 11.77 5.61
N ILE A 5 8.22 10.80 5.02
CA ILE A 5 8.50 10.31 3.67
C ILE A 5 7.49 10.94 2.70
N ARG A 6 8.00 11.43 1.57
CA ARG A 6 7.21 12.01 0.48
C ARG A 6 7.82 11.63 -0.87
N THR A 7 6.96 11.28 -1.83
CA THR A 7 7.32 11.00 -3.22
C THR A 7 6.20 11.42 -4.17
N GLU A 8 6.57 11.76 -5.40
CA GLU A 8 5.62 12.02 -6.50
C GLU A 8 5.19 10.73 -7.22
N SER A 9 5.89 9.61 -6.96
CA SER A 9 5.57 8.29 -7.53
C SER A 9 4.45 7.55 -6.78
N ALA A 10 3.81 8.22 -5.81
CA ALA A 10 2.63 7.75 -5.10
C ALA A 10 1.66 8.92 -4.90
N PRO A 11 0.35 8.66 -4.75
CA PRO A 11 -0.65 9.70 -4.60
C PRO A 11 -0.31 10.65 -3.46
N ALA A 12 -0.43 11.95 -3.71
CA ALA A 12 -0.26 12.95 -2.66
C ALA A 12 -1.28 12.72 -1.54
N ALA A 13 -0.88 12.97 -0.29
CA ALA A 13 -1.81 12.94 0.82
C ALA A 13 -2.88 14.02 0.63
N VAL A 14 -4.14 13.61 0.54
CA VAL A 14 -5.29 14.51 0.33
C VAL A 14 -5.76 15.13 1.66
N GLY A 15 -5.46 14.47 2.77
CA GLY A 15 -5.85 14.88 4.12
C GLY A 15 -4.66 15.21 5.04
N PRO A 16 -4.90 15.40 6.35
CA PRO A 16 -3.88 15.80 7.33
C PRO A 16 -3.01 14.60 7.77
N TYR A 17 -2.38 13.90 6.82
CA TYR A 17 -1.49 12.77 7.06
C TYR A 17 -0.30 12.78 6.10
N SER A 18 0.72 11.98 6.39
CA SER A 18 1.90 11.78 5.53
C SER A 18 1.79 10.47 4.76
N GLN A 19 2.45 10.34 3.60
CA GLN A 19 2.49 9.06 2.87
C GLN A 19 3.12 7.95 3.72
N ALA A 20 4.21 8.26 4.42
CA ALA A 20 4.75 7.43 5.49
C ALA A 20 5.52 8.25 6.52
N ILE A 21 5.74 7.65 7.68
CA ILE A 21 6.66 8.12 8.71
C ILE A 21 7.69 7.02 8.97
N GLU A 22 8.96 7.38 8.93
CA GLU A 22 10.02 6.56 9.51
C GLU A 22 10.22 6.92 10.98
N ALA A 23 10.20 5.92 11.86
CA ALA A 23 10.51 6.05 13.27
C ALA A 23 11.38 4.88 13.72
N ASN A 24 12.61 5.19 14.15
CA ASN A 24 13.56 4.22 14.70
C ASN A 24 13.80 3.01 13.77
N GLY A 25 14.00 3.27 12.48
CA GLY A 25 14.28 2.25 11.48
C GLY A 25 13.05 1.53 10.94
N PHE A 26 11.87 1.73 11.52
CA PHE A 26 10.60 1.27 10.97
C PHE A 26 9.98 2.34 10.09
N VAL A 27 9.35 1.92 8.99
CA VAL A 27 8.61 2.77 8.06
C VAL A 27 7.14 2.38 8.13
N TYR A 28 6.31 3.29 8.60
CA TYR A 28 4.87 3.12 8.69
C TYR A 28 4.21 3.81 7.50
N VAL A 29 3.72 3.02 6.55
CA VAL A 29 3.09 3.47 5.32
C VAL A 29 1.61 3.65 5.57
N SER A 30 1.08 4.84 5.31
CA SER A 30 -0.35 5.11 5.37
C SER A 30 -1.12 4.23 4.37
N GLY A 31 -2.42 4.05 4.59
CA GLY A 31 -3.26 3.33 3.66
C GLY A 31 -3.20 3.91 2.25
N GLN A 32 -2.84 3.05 1.29
CA GLN A 32 -2.72 3.37 -0.12
C GLN A 32 -3.99 2.91 -0.85
N LEU A 33 -4.69 3.89 -1.39
CA LEU A 33 -5.80 3.69 -2.32
C LEU A 33 -5.24 3.40 -3.72
N PRO A 34 -6.05 2.77 -4.60
CA PRO A 34 -5.69 2.50 -5.99
C PRO A 34 -5.84 3.75 -6.86
N LEU A 35 -5.20 4.85 -6.45
CA LEU A 35 -5.16 6.09 -7.21
C LEU A 35 -3.94 6.08 -8.13
N ASP A 36 -4.13 6.50 -9.37
CA ASP A 36 -3.03 6.82 -10.27
C ASP A 36 -2.32 8.08 -9.74
N PRO A 37 -1.01 8.05 -9.46
CA PRO A 37 -0.29 9.18 -8.87
C PRO A 37 -0.20 10.40 -9.80
N SER A 38 -0.32 10.23 -11.12
CA SER A 38 -0.27 11.30 -12.11
C SER A 38 -1.60 12.04 -12.26
N THR A 39 -2.72 11.32 -12.13
CA THR A 39 -4.07 11.90 -12.31
C THR A 39 -4.80 12.16 -11.00
N GLY A 40 -4.49 11.40 -9.94
CA GLY A 40 -5.21 11.43 -8.67
C GLY A 40 -6.56 10.72 -8.70
N GLU A 41 -6.87 10.00 -9.78
CA GLU A 41 -8.13 9.29 -10.02
C GLU A 41 -8.03 7.80 -9.66
N LEU A 42 -9.17 7.19 -9.31
CA LEU A 42 -9.24 5.75 -9.03
C LEU A 42 -9.09 4.95 -10.32
N VAL A 43 -8.28 3.89 -10.27
CA VAL A 43 -8.24 2.88 -11.33
C VAL A 43 -9.56 2.11 -11.35
N ALA A 44 -10.13 1.95 -12.56
CA ALA A 44 -11.53 1.55 -12.72
C ALA A 44 -11.79 0.04 -12.51
N ASP A 45 -10.93 -0.83 -13.02
CA ASP A 45 -11.07 -2.28 -12.86
C ASP A 45 -10.39 -2.76 -11.57
N PHE A 46 -10.86 -3.89 -11.02
CA PHE A 46 -10.39 -4.37 -9.73
C PHE A 46 -8.95 -4.84 -9.79
N GLU A 47 -8.57 -5.55 -10.84
CA GLU A 47 -7.24 -6.09 -11.06
C GLU A 47 -6.21 -4.96 -11.15
N GLY A 48 -6.50 -3.93 -11.96
CA GLY A 48 -5.74 -2.70 -12.04
C GLY A 48 -5.69 -1.96 -10.71
N ALA A 49 -6.80 -1.91 -9.97
CA ALA A 49 -6.83 -1.30 -8.65
C ALA A 49 -5.90 -2.04 -7.66
N VAL A 50 -5.91 -3.38 -7.64
CA VAL A 50 -5.02 -4.16 -6.77
C VAL A 50 -3.55 -3.84 -7.08
N LYS A 51 -3.17 -3.84 -8.37
CA LYS A 51 -1.81 -3.49 -8.81
C LYS A 51 -1.43 -2.08 -8.37
N GLN A 52 -2.28 -1.09 -8.64
CA GLN A 52 -2.01 0.29 -8.32
C GLN A 52 -1.82 0.52 -6.81
N ALA A 53 -2.66 -0.10 -5.97
CA ALA A 53 -2.52 0.02 -4.52
C ALA A 53 -1.19 -0.58 -4.02
N ILE A 54 -0.78 -1.75 -4.55
CA ILE A 54 0.50 -2.39 -4.22
C ILE A 54 1.68 -1.53 -4.71
N GLU A 55 1.62 -1.01 -5.93
CA GLU A 55 2.66 -0.15 -6.51
C GLU A 55 2.81 1.16 -5.74
N ASN A 56 1.72 1.75 -5.30
CA ASN A 56 1.75 2.93 -4.43
C ASN A 56 2.46 2.63 -3.11
N VAL A 57 2.19 1.48 -2.47
CA VAL A 57 2.93 1.02 -1.27
C VAL A 57 4.42 0.91 -1.56
N ILE A 58 4.79 0.20 -2.64
CA ILE A 58 6.19 -0.02 -3.02
C ILE A 58 6.90 1.30 -3.30
N SER A 59 6.27 2.24 -3.99
CA SER A 59 6.83 3.57 -4.26
C SER A 59 7.12 4.34 -2.97
N VAL A 60 6.21 4.30 -1.98
CA VAL A 60 6.44 4.96 -0.69
C VAL A 60 7.55 4.28 0.10
N VAL A 61 7.58 2.94 0.14
CA VAL A 61 8.65 2.17 0.79
C VAL A 61 10.00 2.45 0.13
N THR A 62 10.06 2.49 -1.20
CA THR A 62 11.28 2.79 -1.96
C THR A 62 11.77 4.21 -1.68
N ALA A 63 10.86 5.20 -1.61
CA ALA A 63 11.19 6.58 -1.29
C ALA A 63 11.75 6.75 0.13
N SER A 64 11.47 5.80 1.04
CA SER A 64 12.10 5.77 2.36
C SER A 64 13.55 5.26 2.33
N GLY A 65 14.02 4.68 1.22
CA GLY A 65 15.29 3.97 1.14
C GLY A 65 15.21 2.51 1.63
N SER A 66 14.00 1.98 1.77
CA SER A 66 13.72 0.55 2.00
C SER A 66 13.40 -0.14 0.67
N SER A 67 12.94 -1.38 0.72
CA SER A 67 12.52 -2.16 -0.46
C SER A 67 11.35 -3.09 -0.13
N ILE A 68 10.75 -3.69 -1.16
CA ILE A 68 9.62 -4.63 -0.99
C ILE A 68 10.00 -5.83 -0.11
N GLU A 69 11.24 -6.30 -0.19
CA GLU A 69 11.81 -7.41 0.61
C GLU A 69 11.94 -7.07 2.10
N LYS A 70 11.84 -5.79 2.44
CA LYS A 70 11.90 -5.30 3.82
C LYS A 70 10.54 -4.92 4.40
N ILE A 71 9.46 -5.13 3.65
CA ILE A 71 8.10 -5.00 4.18
C ILE A 71 7.88 -6.15 5.17
N VAL A 72 7.63 -5.85 6.44
CA VAL A 72 7.43 -6.88 7.47
C VAL A 72 5.96 -7.20 7.70
N LYS A 73 5.05 -6.27 7.36
CA LYS A 73 3.61 -6.40 7.55
C LYS A 73 2.83 -5.72 6.42
N ILE A 74 1.77 -6.37 5.97
CA ILE A 74 0.70 -5.78 5.12
C ILE A 74 -0.65 -5.94 5.82
N ASN A 75 -1.47 -4.90 5.85
CA ASN A 75 -2.91 -5.02 6.07
C ASN A 75 -3.63 -4.61 4.78
N ALA A 76 -4.53 -5.44 4.29
CA ALA A 76 -5.38 -5.13 3.15
C ALA A 76 -6.85 -5.09 3.58
N PHE A 77 -7.54 -4.05 3.14
CA PHE A 77 -8.96 -3.83 3.40
C PHE A 77 -9.67 -3.90 2.05
N LEU A 78 -10.60 -4.84 1.88
CA LEU A 78 -11.42 -4.99 0.67
C LEU A 78 -12.86 -4.59 1.01
N THR A 79 -13.60 -4.04 0.05
CA THR A 79 -15.05 -3.80 0.23
C THR A 79 -15.91 -5.00 -0.17
N ASP A 80 -15.31 -6.02 -0.77
CA ASP A 80 -15.98 -7.23 -1.27
C ASP A 80 -15.01 -8.43 -1.18
N MET A 81 -15.22 -9.30 -0.20
CA MET A 81 -14.39 -10.48 0.08
C MET A 81 -14.54 -11.56 -0.98
N SER A 82 -15.58 -11.52 -1.83
CA SER A 82 -15.68 -12.45 -2.96
C SER A 82 -14.51 -12.30 -3.94
N ARG A 83 -13.84 -11.13 -3.94
CA ARG A 83 -12.69 -10.80 -4.79
C ARG A 83 -11.33 -11.20 -4.21
N PHE A 84 -11.32 -11.86 -3.04
CA PHE A 84 -10.08 -12.24 -2.36
C PHE A 84 -9.17 -13.16 -3.20
N GLY A 85 -9.76 -14.04 -4.00
CA GLY A 85 -9.00 -14.90 -4.93
C GLY A 85 -8.18 -14.09 -5.92
N THR A 86 -8.85 -13.21 -6.68
CA THR A 86 -8.21 -12.28 -7.63
C THR A 86 -7.16 -11.39 -6.97
N PHE A 87 -7.47 -10.85 -5.78
CA PHE A 87 -6.49 -10.08 -5.00
C PHE A 87 -5.23 -10.91 -4.70
N ASN A 88 -5.39 -12.14 -4.23
CA ASN A 88 -4.27 -13.01 -3.88
C ASN A 88 -3.43 -13.41 -5.08
N GLU A 89 -4.05 -13.71 -6.21
CA GLU A 89 -3.35 -14.04 -7.45
C GLU A 89 -2.40 -12.92 -7.84
N ILE A 90 -2.89 -11.67 -7.88
CA ILE A 90 -2.06 -10.50 -8.19
C ILE A 90 -1.04 -10.24 -7.08
N TYR A 91 -1.45 -10.25 -5.82
CA TYR A 91 -0.54 -10.01 -4.69
C TYR A 91 0.66 -10.97 -4.70
N SER A 92 0.44 -12.23 -5.06
CA SER A 92 1.49 -13.25 -5.14
C SER A 92 2.53 -13.00 -6.23
N THR A 93 2.23 -12.17 -7.24
CA THR A 93 3.20 -11.80 -8.27
C THR A 93 4.19 -10.74 -7.79
N TYR A 94 3.84 -9.98 -6.75
CA TYR A 94 4.73 -8.97 -6.14
C TYR A 94 5.51 -9.56 -4.96
N PHE A 95 4.83 -10.30 -4.07
CA PHE A 95 5.42 -10.91 -2.88
C PHE A 95 5.75 -12.39 -3.13
N THR A 96 6.80 -12.62 -3.91
CA THR A 96 7.23 -13.96 -4.36
C THR A 96 8.01 -14.69 -3.28
N ASP A 97 9.34 -14.53 -3.22
CA ASP A 97 10.20 -15.18 -2.24
C ASP A 97 9.93 -14.60 -0.84
N HIS A 98 9.90 -13.26 -0.76
CA HIS A 98 9.56 -12.53 0.45
C HIS A 98 8.04 -12.48 0.68
N LYS A 99 7.61 -12.89 1.88
CA LYS A 99 6.19 -12.99 2.27
C LYS A 99 5.97 -12.31 3.63
N PRO A 100 5.53 -11.04 3.67
CA PRO A 100 5.30 -10.35 4.94
C PRO A 100 4.18 -11.01 5.74
N ALA A 101 4.16 -10.74 7.04
CA ALA A 101 2.97 -11.02 7.84
C ALA A 101 1.76 -10.27 7.24
N ARG A 102 0.58 -10.90 7.21
CA ARG A 102 -0.56 -10.34 6.47
C ARG A 102 -1.89 -10.55 7.19
N ALA A 103 -2.75 -9.55 7.11
CA ALA A 103 -4.18 -9.67 7.39
C ALA A 103 -4.96 -9.07 6.23
N VAL A 104 -6.08 -9.71 5.87
CA VAL A 104 -7.02 -9.21 4.86
C VAL A 104 -8.41 -9.29 5.47
N VAL A 105 -9.14 -8.17 5.44
CA VAL A 105 -10.48 -8.08 6.03
C VAL A 105 -11.43 -7.38 5.06
N GLU A 106 -12.71 -7.73 5.16
CA GLU A 106 -13.76 -6.98 4.49
C GLU A 106 -14.16 -5.79 5.38
N VAL A 107 -14.33 -4.61 4.77
CA VAL A 107 -14.82 -3.40 5.45
C VAL A 107 -16.01 -2.82 4.70
N ARG A 108 -16.84 -2.07 5.43
CA ARG A 108 -18.09 -1.52 4.87
C ARG A 108 -17.87 -0.54 3.71
N ARG A 109 -16.85 0.32 3.83
CA ARG A 109 -16.58 1.41 2.89
C ARG A 109 -15.17 1.96 3.10
N LEU A 110 -14.54 2.42 2.03
CA LEU A 110 -13.23 3.06 2.02
C LEU A 110 -13.33 4.50 1.49
N PRO A 111 -12.33 5.36 1.72
CA PRO A 111 -12.31 6.70 1.15
C PRO A 111 -12.42 6.68 -0.38
N LYS A 112 -13.06 7.71 -0.95
CA LYS A 112 -13.38 7.83 -2.39
C LYS A 112 -14.19 6.65 -2.98
N ASP A 113 -14.81 5.80 -2.16
CA ASP A 113 -15.48 4.58 -2.63
C ASP A 113 -14.53 3.59 -3.32
N ALA A 114 -13.25 3.60 -2.93
CA ALA A 114 -12.28 2.67 -3.46
C ALA A 114 -12.64 1.21 -3.14
N PRO A 115 -12.32 0.25 -4.03
CA PRO A 115 -12.62 -1.17 -3.82
C PRO A 115 -11.65 -1.87 -2.85
N LEU A 116 -10.46 -1.28 -2.63
CA LEU A 116 -9.50 -1.74 -1.65
C LEU A 116 -8.58 -0.62 -1.14
N GLU A 117 -7.91 -0.89 -0.02
CA GLU A 117 -6.86 -0.06 0.57
C GLU A 117 -5.79 -0.96 1.19
N ILE A 118 -4.51 -0.59 1.06
CA ILE A 118 -3.39 -1.37 1.59
C ILE A 118 -2.47 -0.47 2.42
N GLU A 119 -2.21 -0.84 3.68
CA GLU A 119 -1.13 -0.24 4.48
C GLU A 119 0.00 -1.24 4.69
N ALA A 120 1.18 -0.73 5.02
CA ALA A 120 2.37 -1.54 5.20
C ALA A 120 3.26 -1.03 6.34
N VAL A 121 4.01 -1.95 6.93
CA VAL A 121 5.16 -1.63 7.78
C VAL A 121 6.39 -2.25 7.13
N ALA A 122 7.46 -1.47 7.01
CA ALA A 122 8.76 -1.91 6.52
C ALA A 122 9.90 -1.53 7.48
N VAL A 123 11.10 -2.01 7.22
CA VAL A 123 12.32 -1.63 7.95
C VAL A 123 13.39 -1.08 7.00
N ILE A 124 14.22 -0.15 7.48
CA ILE A 124 15.34 0.43 6.71
C ILE A 124 16.59 -0.46 6.82
N GLN A 125 16.81 -1.06 7.99
CA GLN A 125 18.00 -1.85 8.33
C GLN A 125 17.63 -3.33 8.48
N ASP A 126 18.64 -4.20 8.33
CA ASP A 126 18.55 -5.63 8.64
C ASP A 126 18.92 -5.90 10.10
#